data_AF-A0A232LVR3-F1
#
_entry.id   AF-A0A232LVR3-F1
#
_cell.length_a   1.000
_cell.length_b   1.000
_cell.length_c   1.000
_cell.angle_alpha   90.00
_cell.angle_beta   90.00
_cell.angle_gamma   90.00
#
_symmetry.space_group_name_H-M   'P 1'
#
loop_
_entity.id
_entity.type
_entity.pdbx_description
1 polymer ?
#
loop_
_entity_poly.entity_id
_entity_poly.type
_entity_poly.pdbx_seq_one_letter_code
_entity_poly.pdbx_strand_id
1 'polypeptide(L)'
;MASFPNPCQYQPQPNPLLQAPEVVTYRKITEKQSDNNHVRRRTGVSRRTSSKLSKEDRHGSQSAQRRGRPKKISDETVQRMIRILEQSPETLSWEELGQAVGVEGVHFQTIRNHMVNEGYCKRIACQKRWLSHRAIEARMEYARAHEHWQNEWRSVLFSDEVRFGLWTSRKAKVIHRRDERLCEECLESRGEQESSAPFHCWAMVGFNYKGPLIFLTTSNTPEDYISRILRPHVQPLAANRRLFLLEADMWRDNSGRGRSLVQAYVDSVHVACLRNPPCSPDLNIMKDVFLLLKKRLQKRVFHDDEDLKAGILEEWDRIPAQEINKLVETMKGRMDEVIQKGGKPL
;
A
#
# COMPACT_ATOMS: atom_id res chain seq x y z
N MET A 1 -4.14 8.24 44.82
CA MET A 1 -3.02 9.00 44.23
C MET A 1 -1.78 8.13 44.25
N ALA A 2 -1.42 7.53 43.10
CA ALA A 2 -0.11 6.94 42.86
C ALA A 2 0.00 6.74 41.33
N SER A 3 0.62 7.72 40.68
CA SER A 3 0.81 7.78 39.23
C SER A 3 2.03 6.94 38.85
N PHE A 4 1.84 5.93 38.01
CA PHE A 4 2.96 5.19 37.41
C PHE A 4 3.65 6.06 36.34
N PRO A 5 4.99 6.17 36.33
CA PRO A 5 5.69 7.00 35.36
C PRO A 5 5.80 6.36 33.98
N ASN A 6 5.69 7.22 32.97
CA ASN A 6 5.86 6.98 31.53
C ASN A 6 7.19 6.26 31.19
N PRO A 7 7.20 5.16 30.42
CA PRO A 7 8.41 4.55 29.91
C PRO A 7 8.83 5.23 28.61
N CYS A 8 9.26 6.49 28.66
CA CYS A 8 9.78 7.19 27.50
C CYS A 8 10.70 8.37 27.88
N GLN A 9 11.67 8.14 28.77
CA GLN A 9 12.78 9.07 28.99
C GLN A 9 14.06 8.32 29.32
N TYR A 10 14.69 7.73 28.30
CA TYR A 10 16.11 7.38 28.38
C TYR A 10 16.90 8.59 27.86
N GLN A 11 17.37 9.45 28.77
CA GLN A 11 18.37 10.46 28.44
C GLN A 11 19.75 9.84 28.64
N PRO A 12 20.58 9.70 27.60
CA PRO A 12 21.95 9.23 27.78
C PRO A 12 22.76 10.28 28.55
N GLN A 13 23.34 9.87 29.68
CA GLN A 13 24.36 10.64 30.40
C GLN A 13 25.59 10.82 29.48
N PRO A 14 26.13 12.04 29.31
CA PRO A 14 27.29 12.27 28.45
C PRO A 14 28.55 11.63 29.05
N ASN A 15 29.22 10.83 28.23
CA ASN A 15 30.48 10.17 28.56
C ASN A 15 31.59 11.25 28.78
N PRO A 16 32.30 11.30 29.93
CA PRO A 16 33.26 12.37 30.23
C PRO A 16 34.54 12.39 29.39
N LEU A 17 34.77 11.40 28.51
CA LEU A 17 36.04 11.21 27.81
C LEU A 17 36.02 11.52 26.30
N LEU A 18 35.01 12.24 25.80
CA LEU A 18 35.01 12.77 24.43
C LEU A 18 34.63 14.25 24.43
N GLN A 19 35.52 15.11 24.94
CA GLN A 19 35.46 16.53 24.59
C GLN A 19 35.96 16.67 23.15
N ALA A 20 35.03 16.92 22.23
CA ALA A 20 35.36 17.35 20.88
C ALA A 20 36.22 18.64 20.98
N PRO A 21 37.29 18.77 20.19
CA PRO A 21 38.05 20.02 20.16
C PRO A 21 37.09 21.15 19.80
N GLU A 22 37.10 22.24 20.58
CA GLU A 22 36.36 23.45 20.24
C GLU A 22 36.74 23.86 18.81
N VAL A 23 35.81 23.67 17.87
CA VAL A 23 35.98 24.14 16.49
C VAL A 23 35.78 25.66 16.52
N VAL A 24 36.83 26.39 16.88
CA VAL A 24 36.84 27.84 16.85
C VAL A 24 36.85 28.28 15.39
N THR A 25 35.73 28.84 14.94
CA THR A 25 35.57 29.30 13.56
C THR A 25 36.48 30.48 13.27
N TYR A 26 37.00 30.55 12.03
CA TYR A 26 37.92 31.59 11.55
C TYR A 26 37.47 33.01 11.94
N ARG A 27 36.17 33.33 11.81
CA ARG A 27 35.57 34.62 12.18
C ARG A 27 35.76 34.98 13.66
N LYS A 28 35.58 34.03 14.58
CA LYS A 28 35.77 34.25 16.03
C LYS A 28 37.23 34.54 16.39
N ILE A 29 38.18 34.05 15.61
CA ILE A 29 39.62 34.29 15.84
C ILE A 29 40.02 35.67 15.29
N THR A 30 39.51 36.05 14.12
CA THR A 30 39.80 37.35 13.48
C THR A 30 39.16 38.55 14.20
N GLU A 31 38.04 38.35 14.91
CA GLU A 31 37.42 39.38 15.76
C GLU A 31 38.28 39.73 16.99
N LYS A 32 39.08 38.79 17.48
CA LYS A 32 39.91 38.96 18.69
C LYS A 32 41.37 39.32 18.38
N GLN A 33 41.91 38.99 17.21
CA GLN A 33 43.31 39.21 16.83
C GLN A 33 43.47 39.44 15.32
N SER A 34 44.17 40.52 14.95
CA SER A 34 44.35 40.98 13.56
C SER A 34 45.64 40.45 12.87
N ASP A 35 46.46 39.65 13.56
CA ASP A 35 47.68 39.08 12.97
C ASP A 35 47.40 37.77 12.19
N ASN A 36 47.52 37.86 10.87
CA ASN A 36 47.36 36.75 9.92
C ASN A 36 48.28 35.55 10.18
N ASN A 37 49.41 35.76 10.86
CA ASN A 37 50.37 34.70 11.14
C ASN A 37 49.87 33.76 12.25
N HIS A 38 49.18 34.34 13.23
CA HIS A 38 48.54 33.62 14.33
C HIS A 38 47.31 32.83 13.86
N VAL A 39 46.50 33.43 12.99
CA VAL A 39 45.32 32.79 12.39
C VAL A 39 45.71 31.57 11.56
N ARG A 40 46.80 31.65 10.78
CA ARG A 40 47.33 30.50 10.01
C ARG A 40 47.76 29.34 10.91
N ARG A 41 48.45 29.62 12.03
CA ARG A 41 48.91 28.58 12.96
C ARG A 41 47.77 27.85 13.65
N ARG A 42 46.67 28.55 13.96
CA ARG A 42 45.50 27.96 14.65
C ARG A 42 44.49 27.27 13.73
N THR A 43 44.32 27.75 12.50
CA THR A 43 43.27 27.25 11.59
C THR A 43 43.79 26.37 10.46
N GLY A 44 45.11 26.34 10.24
CA GLY A 44 45.73 25.68 9.08
C GLY A 44 45.47 26.38 7.74
N VAL A 45 44.70 27.47 7.73
CA VAL A 45 44.34 28.21 6.52
C VAL A 45 45.54 29.03 6.01
N SER A 46 45.81 28.95 4.70
CA SER A 46 46.94 29.67 4.10
C SER A 46 46.79 31.19 4.26
N ARG A 47 47.91 31.91 4.45
CA ARG A 47 47.90 33.39 4.53
C ARG A 47 47.16 34.04 3.35
N ARG A 48 47.26 33.43 2.16
CA ARG A 48 46.61 33.95 0.94
C ARG A 48 45.10 33.86 1.02
N THR A 49 44.59 32.77 1.61
CA THR A 49 43.16 32.56 1.86
C THR A 49 42.67 33.47 2.99
N SER A 50 43.46 33.63 4.06
CA SER A 50 43.13 34.53 5.17
C SER A 50 43.01 36.00 4.72
N SER A 51 43.96 36.47 3.91
CA SER A 51 43.92 37.83 3.35
C SER A 51 42.76 38.05 2.38
N LYS A 52 42.32 37.01 1.64
CA LYS A 52 41.13 37.09 0.77
C LYS A 52 39.86 37.22 1.61
N LEU A 53 39.69 36.35 2.61
CA LEU A 53 38.53 36.37 3.52
C LEU A 53 38.44 37.70 4.29
N SER A 54 39.57 38.24 4.76
CA SER A 54 39.59 39.56 5.43
C SER A 54 39.21 40.71 4.49
N LYS A 55 39.57 40.63 3.20
CA LYS A 55 39.14 41.62 2.19
C LYS A 55 37.65 41.50 1.86
N GLU A 56 37.13 40.28 1.79
CA GLU A 56 35.71 39.97 1.53
C GLU A 56 34.80 40.41 2.68
N ASP A 57 35.23 40.23 3.95
CA ASP A 57 34.48 40.71 5.13
C ASP A 57 34.46 42.26 5.23
N ARG A 58 35.53 42.96 4.81
CA ARG A 58 35.56 44.45 4.79
C ARG A 58 34.64 45.08 3.74
N HIS A 59 34.30 44.35 2.69
CA HIS A 59 33.47 44.84 1.59
C HIS A 59 32.05 44.25 1.58
N GLY A 60 31.64 43.57 2.66
CA GLY A 60 30.30 42.98 2.76
C GLY A 60 29.99 42.05 1.58
N SER A 61 30.83 41.04 1.34
CA SER A 61 30.59 40.11 0.24
C SER A 61 29.37 39.24 0.53
N GLN A 62 28.27 39.45 -0.20
CA GLN A 62 27.28 38.39 -0.43
C GLN A 62 28.03 37.23 -1.10
N SER A 63 27.97 36.03 -0.52
CA SER A 63 28.58 34.85 -1.11
C SER A 63 28.11 34.73 -2.56
N ALA A 64 29.02 34.86 -3.53
CA ALA A 64 28.66 34.67 -4.93
C ALA A 64 28.00 33.30 -5.09
N GLN A 65 26.77 33.26 -5.63
CA GLN A 65 26.10 32.01 -5.95
C GLN A 65 27.08 31.16 -6.77
N ARG A 66 27.45 29.99 -6.22
CA ARG A 66 28.30 29.04 -6.93
C ARG A 66 27.59 28.74 -8.25
N ARG A 67 28.19 29.12 -9.38
CA ARG A 67 27.72 28.78 -10.72
C ARG A 67 27.83 27.27 -10.89
N GLY A 68 26.79 26.57 -10.45
CA GLY A 68 26.64 25.13 -10.64
C GLY A 68 26.55 24.80 -12.12
N ARG A 69 26.64 23.50 -12.42
CA ARG A 69 26.42 22.99 -13.78
C ARG A 69 25.04 23.48 -14.29
N PRO A 70 24.96 24.02 -15.53
CA PRO A 70 23.68 24.43 -16.12
C PRO A 70 22.65 23.31 -16.07
N LYS A 71 21.39 23.65 -15.75
CA LYS A 71 20.28 22.70 -15.77
C LYS A 71 20.09 22.20 -17.22
N LYS A 72 19.90 20.89 -17.39
CA LYS A 72 19.58 20.29 -18.70
C LYS A 72 18.12 20.52 -19.12
N ILE A 73 17.24 20.79 -18.16
CA ILE A 73 15.81 21.05 -18.36
C ILE A 73 15.57 22.50 -17.95
N SER A 74 14.97 23.30 -18.82
CA SER A 74 14.64 24.70 -18.51
C SER A 74 13.39 24.78 -17.65
N ASP A 75 13.23 25.90 -16.96
CA ASP A 75 12.07 26.11 -16.09
C ASP A 75 10.77 26.21 -16.93
N GLU A 76 10.82 26.68 -18.18
CA GLU A 76 9.66 26.64 -19.10
C GLU A 76 9.25 25.20 -19.44
N THR A 77 10.21 24.31 -19.66
CA THR A 77 9.93 22.89 -19.93
C THR A 77 9.30 22.21 -18.72
N VAL A 78 9.76 22.53 -17.50
CA VAL A 78 9.14 22.05 -16.26
C VAL A 78 7.68 22.52 -16.16
N GLN A 79 7.40 23.78 -16.48
CA GLN A 79 6.03 24.31 -16.49
C GLN A 79 5.13 23.67 -17.56
N ARG A 80 5.68 23.21 -18.68
CA ARG A 80 4.93 22.40 -19.66
C ARG A 80 4.61 21.02 -19.11
N MET A 81 5.57 20.37 -18.42
CA MET A 81 5.34 19.08 -17.77
C MET A 81 4.24 19.16 -16.70
N ILE A 82 4.23 20.22 -15.89
CA ILE A 82 3.18 20.48 -14.88
C ILE A 82 1.81 20.60 -15.54
N ARG A 83 1.68 21.40 -16.60
CA ARG A 83 0.42 21.56 -17.34
C ARG A 83 -0.11 20.25 -17.92
N ILE A 84 0.76 19.39 -18.45
CA ILE A 84 0.37 18.07 -18.95
C ILE A 84 -0.17 17.20 -17.81
N LEU A 85 0.49 17.19 -16.66
CA LEU A 85 0.04 16.42 -15.49
C LEU A 85 -1.29 16.94 -14.92
N GLU A 86 -1.54 18.25 -14.98
CA GLU A 86 -2.80 18.86 -14.54
C GLU A 86 -3.95 18.62 -15.52
N GLN A 87 -3.68 18.56 -16.83
CA GLN A 87 -4.68 18.31 -17.87
C GLN A 87 -4.96 16.82 -18.13
N SER A 88 -4.01 15.95 -17.80
CA SER A 88 -4.12 14.50 -18.05
C SER A 88 -3.41 13.73 -16.93
N PRO A 89 -4.08 13.52 -15.78
CA PRO A 89 -3.53 12.77 -14.64
C PRO A 89 -3.43 11.25 -14.90
N GLU A 90 -3.44 10.82 -16.16
CA GLU A 90 -3.33 9.42 -16.55
C GLU A 90 -1.97 8.82 -16.19
N THR A 91 -1.81 7.51 -16.41
CA THR A 91 -0.61 6.72 -16.05
C THR A 91 0.64 7.02 -16.87
N LEU A 92 1.01 8.29 -17.04
CA LEU A 92 2.25 8.70 -17.68
C LEU A 92 3.46 8.19 -16.87
N SER A 93 4.42 7.62 -17.58
CA SER A 93 5.79 7.39 -17.11
C SER A 93 6.58 8.69 -17.16
N TRP A 94 7.68 8.73 -16.39
CA TRP A 94 8.60 9.87 -16.45
C TRP A 94 9.23 10.02 -17.84
N GLU A 95 9.30 8.92 -18.59
CA GLU A 95 9.83 8.88 -19.95
C GLU A 95 8.82 9.43 -20.95
N GLU A 96 7.56 8.97 -20.90
CA GLU A 96 6.46 9.53 -21.72
C GLU A 96 6.25 11.02 -21.44
N LEU A 97 6.37 11.46 -20.18
CA LEU A 97 6.31 12.89 -19.83
C LEU A 97 7.45 13.68 -20.48
N GLY A 98 8.66 13.10 -20.52
CA GLY A 98 9.83 13.71 -21.19
C GLY A 98 9.66 13.81 -22.70
N GLN A 99 9.15 12.74 -23.32
CA GLN A 99 8.82 12.70 -24.74
C GLN A 99 7.74 13.72 -25.10
N ALA A 100 6.70 13.85 -24.27
CA ALA A 100 5.59 14.77 -24.50
C ALA A 100 6.01 16.25 -24.53
N VAL A 101 7.10 16.61 -23.84
CA VAL A 101 7.66 17.97 -23.86
C VAL A 101 8.89 18.12 -24.78
N GLY A 102 9.25 17.08 -25.53
CA GLY A 102 10.36 17.09 -26.49
C GLY A 102 11.75 17.13 -25.85
N VAL A 103 11.93 16.55 -24.65
CA VAL A 103 13.22 16.47 -24.00
C VAL A 103 13.98 15.23 -24.49
N GLU A 104 14.93 15.43 -25.39
CA GLU A 104 15.80 14.37 -25.91
C GLU A 104 17.13 14.27 -25.12
N GLY A 105 17.67 13.05 -24.99
CA GLY A 105 18.98 12.83 -24.37
C GLY A 105 19.07 13.04 -22.85
N VAL A 106 17.92 13.10 -22.16
CA VAL A 106 17.84 13.22 -20.69
C VAL A 106 17.28 11.93 -20.09
N HIS A 107 18.03 11.34 -19.17
CA HIS A 107 17.61 10.14 -18.46
C HIS A 107 16.37 10.42 -17.58
N PHE A 108 15.40 9.49 -17.55
CA PHE A 108 14.13 9.61 -16.82
C PHE A 108 14.28 10.03 -15.34
N GLN A 109 15.39 9.63 -14.70
CA GLN A 109 15.68 10.00 -13.31
C GLN A 109 15.87 11.51 -13.13
N THR A 110 16.36 12.21 -14.14
CA THR A 110 16.50 13.68 -14.13
C THR A 110 15.12 14.33 -14.12
N ILE A 111 14.21 13.86 -14.98
CA ILE A 111 12.81 14.32 -15.05
C ILE A 111 12.12 14.08 -13.71
N ARG A 112 12.27 12.87 -13.15
CA ARG A 112 11.77 12.53 -11.82
C ARG A 112 12.28 13.51 -10.75
N ASN A 113 13.58 13.80 -10.72
CA ASN A 113 14.16 14.68 -9.70
C ASN A 113 13.59 16.10 -9.79
N HIS A 114 13.42 16.64 -11.00
CA HIS A 114 12.77 17.93 -11.22
C HIS A 114 11.33 17.92 -10.72
N MET A 115 10.52 16.96 -11.16
CA MET A 115 9.11 16.88 -10.75
C MET A 115 8.95 16.62 -9.26
N VAL A 116 9.85 15.87 -8.63
CA VAL A 116 9.88 15.64 -7.18
C VAL A 116 10.19 16.92 -6.40
N ASN A 117 11.02 17.81 -6.94
CA ASN A 117 11.27 19.14 -6.37
C ASN A 117 10.03 20.05 -6.47
N GLU A 118 9.28 19.94 -7.57
CA GLU A 118 7.98 20.59 -7.76
C GLU A 118 6.84 19.96 -6.94
N GLY A 119 7.15 18.96 -6.09
CA GLY A 119 6.17 18.34 -5.20
C GLY A 119 5.40 17.16 -5.81
N TYR A 120 5.73 16.69 -7.02
CA TYR A 120 5.09 15.53 -7.63
C TYR A 120 5.76 14.21 -7.23
N CYS A 121 4.97 13.15 -7.12
CA CYS A 121 5.46 11.81 -6.86
C CYS A 121 4.65 10.75 -7.61
N LYS A 122 5.33 9.66 -8.01
CA LYS A 122 4.68 8.53 -8.68
C LYS A 122 4.26 7.49 -7.64
N ARG A 123 2.96 7.34 -7.40
CA ARG A 123 2.38 6.38 -6.44
C ARG A 123 1.40 5.43 -7.12
N ILE A 124 1.02 4.37 -6.44
CA ILE A 124 -0.04 3.46 -6.91
C ILE A 124 -1.34 4.25 -6.96
N ALA A 125 -2.06 4.18 -8.07
CA ALA A 125 -3.35 4.83 -8.24
C ALA A 125 -4.33 4.39 -7.14
N CYS A 126 -5.20 5.29 -6.67
CA CYS A 126 -6.25 4.91 -5.74
C CYS A 126 -7.11 3.81 -6.38
N GLN A 127 -7.31 2.70 -5.64
CA GLN A 127 -8.10 1.55 -6.10
C GLN A 127 -9.44 1.44 -5.34
N LYS A 128 -9.78 2.45 -4.52
CA LYS A 128 -11.00 2.39 -3.69
C LYS A 128 -12.21 2.56 -4.60
N ARG A 129 -12.95 1.48 -4.86
CA ARG A 129 -14.26 1.57 -5.52
C ARG A 129 -15.13 2.54 -4.73
N TRP A 130 -15.81 3.44 -5.44
CA TRP A 130 -16.86 4.26 -4.86
C TRP A 130 -17.89 3.34 -4.18
N LEU A 131 -18.09 3.55 -2.89
CA LEU A 131 -19.18 2.91 -2.18
C LEU A 131 -20.42 3.77 -2.36
N SER A 132 -21.53 3.15 -2.77
CA SER A 132 -22.82 3.82 -2.72
C SER A 132 -23.20 4.10 -1.27
N HIS A 133 -24.07 5.09 -1.05
CA HIS A 133 -24.57 5.40 0.29
C HIS A 133 -25.15 4.15 0.99
N ARG A 134 -25.91 3.35 0.25
CA ARG A 134 -26.45 2.06 0.73
C ARG A 134 -25.38 1.06 1.16
N ALA A 135 -24.25 1.00 0.45
CA ALA A 135 -23.14 0.12 0.83
C ALA A 135 -22.45 0.61 2.11
N ILE A 136 -22.30 1.94 2.28
CA ILE A 136 -21.77 2.55 3.49
C ILE A 136 -22.68 2.25 4.69
N GLU A 137 -23.99 2.40 4.54
CA GLU A 137 -24.97 2.06 5.58
C GLU A 137 -24.91 0.58 5.96
N ALA A 138 -24.91 -0.32 4.97
CA ALA A 138 -24.81 -1.77 5.21
C ALA A 138 -23.51 -2.15 5.94
N ARG A 139 -22.40 -1.49 5.62
CA ARG A 139 -21.12 -1.67 6.34
C ARG A 139 -21.20 -1.18 7.77
N MET A 140 -21.85 -0.03 8.02
CA MET A 140 -22.06 0.50 9.37
C MET A 140 -22.94 -0.42 10.22
N GLU A 141 -24.04 -0.91 9.65
CA GLU A 141 -24.93 -1.86 10.32
C GLU A 141 -24.19 -3.15 10.66
N TYR A 142 -23.44 -3.70 9.69
CA TYR A 142 -22.62 -4.88 9.93
C TYR A 142 -21.58 -4.66 11.03
N ALA A 143 -20.85 -3.54 11.01
CA ALA A 143 -19.84 -3.27 12.02
C ALA A 143 -20.44 -3.10 13.42
N ARG A 144 -21.59 -2.42 13.54
CA ARG A 144 -22.32 -2.26 14.82
C ARG A 144 -22.88 -3.58 15.34
N ALA A 145 -23.43 -4.42 14.47
CA ALA A 145 -23.96 -5.73 14.85
C ALA A 145 -22.87 -6.66 15.44
N HIS A 146 -21.61 -6.45 15.05
CA HIS A 146 -20.46 -7.23 15.48
C HIS A 146 -19.45 -6.41 16.32
N GLU A 147 -19.87 -5.27 16.87
CA GLU A 147 -18.98 -4.35 17.60
C GLU A 147 -18.35 -5.01 18.84
N HIS A 148 -19.11 -5.85 19.52
CA HIS A 148 -18.68 -6.54 20.73
C HIS A 148 -18.03 -7.90 20.46
N TRP A 149 -17.98 -8.36 19.20
CA TRP A 149 -17.38 -9.64 18.86
C TRP A 149 -15.86 -9.59 18.97
N GLN A 150 -15.29 -10.49 19.76
CA GLN A 150 -13.86 -10.69 19.90
C GLN A 150 -13.50 -12.12 19.55
N ASN A 151 -13.84 -13.06 20.44
CA ASN A 151 -13.51 -14.48 20.27
C ASN A 151 -14.47 -15.17 19.28
N GLU A 152 -15.64 -14.59 19.04
CA GLU A 152 -16.64 -15.04 18.08
C GLU A 152 -16.05 -15.10 16.68
N TRP A 153 -15.17 -14.17 16.30
CA TRP A 153 -14.45 -14.19 15.04
C TRP A 153 -13.61 -15.45 14.84
N ARG A 154 -13.19 -16.13 15.91
CA ARG A 154 -12.46 -17.40 15.83
C ARG A 154 -13.34 -18.56 15.36
N SER A 155 -14.65 -18.41 15.42
CA SER A 155 -15.61 -19.38 14.86
C SER A 155 -15.90 -19.14 13.37
N VAL A 156 -15.50 -17.99 12.82
CA VAL A 156 -15.78 -17.62 11.43
C VAL A 156 -14.76 -18.25 10.48
N LEU A 157 -15.28 -18.82 9.39
CA LEU A 157 -14.55 -19.33 8.26
C LEU A 157 -14.73 -18.38 7.08
N PHE A 158 -13.62 -17.79 6.66
CA PHE A 158 -13.53 -16.84 5.58
C PHE A 158 -13.22 -17.59 4.30
N SER A 159 -14.00 -17.37 3.25
CA SER A 159 -13.76 -17.97 1.94
C SER A 159 -13.82 -16.92 0.85
N ASP A 160 -13.11 -17.15 -0.24
CA ASP A 160 -13.06 -16.23 -1.37
C ASP A 160 -12.39 -16.87 -2.59
N GLU A 161 -12.53 -16.19 -3.73
CA GLU A 161 -11.93 -16.55 -5.00
C GLU A 161 -10.79 -15.61 -5.39
N VAL A 162 -9.82 -16.12 -6.13
CA VAL A 162 -8.66 -15.38 -6.62
C VAL A 162 -8.21 -15.90 -7.97
N ARG A 163 -7.75 -14.99 -8.83
CA ARG A 163 -7.07 -15.34 -10.08
C ARG A 163 -5.56 -15.14 -9.98
N PHE A 164 -4.81 -16.09 -10.54
CA PHE A 164 -3.36 -16.04 -10.73
C PHE A 164 -3.02 -16.21 -12.22
N GLY A 165 -1.95 -15.54 -12.63
CA GLY A 165 -1.38 -15.70 -13.97
C GLY A 165 0.03 -15.17 -14.06
N LEU A 166 0.76 -15.71 -15.03
CA LEU A 166 2.02 -15.14 -15.46
C LEU A 166 1.73 -13.71 -15.96
N TRP A 167 2.53 -12.74 -15.52
CA TRP A 167 2.39 -11.34 -15.95
C TRP A 167 1.14 -10.59 -15.50
N THR A 168 0.55 -10.95 -14.34
CA THR A 168 -0.50 -10.11 -13.74
C THR A 168 -0.02 -8.66 -13.60
N SER A 169 -0.81 -7.74 -14.19
CA SER A 169 -0.44 -6.34 -14.40
C SER A 169 0.09 -5.68 -13.12
N ARG A 170 1.23 -4.98 -13.22
CA ARG A 170 1.71 -4.13 -12.13
C ARG A 170 0.65 -3.06 -11.89
N LYS A 171 0.20 -2.91 -10.64
CA LYS A 171 -0.76 -1.86 -10.26
C LYS A 171 -0.35 -0.53 -10.90
N ALA A 172 -1.29 0.05 -11.66
CA ALA A 172 -1.12 1.33 -12.31
C ALA A 172 -0.54 2.36 -11.32
N LYS A 173 0.55 3.02 -11.72
CA LYS A 173 1.14 4.11 -10.94
C LYS A 173 0.84 5.43 -11.62
N VAL A 174 0.28 6.37 -10.87
CA VAL A 174 -0.08 7.73 -11.31
C VAL A 174 0.87 8.73 -10.67
N ILE A 175 1.19 9.81 -11.40
CA ILE A 175 2.00 10.93 -10.91
C ILE A 175 1.03 11.97 -10.34
N HIS A 176 1.21 12.40 -9.08
CA HIS A 176 0.34 13.38 -8.42
C HIS A 176 1.13 14.25 -7.44
N ARG A 177 0.56 15.38 -6.98
CA ARG A 177 1.22 16.21 -5.96
C ARG A 177 1.20 15.53 -4.60
N ARG A 178 2.25 15.72 -3.78
CA ARG A 178 2.42 15.04 -2.49
C ARG A 178 1.28 15.28 -1.50
N ASP A 179 0.60 16.40 -1.61
CA ASP A 179 -0.50 16.89 -0.79
C ASP A 179 -1.90 16.47 -1.30
N GLU A 180 -2.00 16.04 -2.56
CA GLU A 180 -3.25 15.51 -3.12
C GLU A 180 -3.48 14.07 -2.63
N ARG A 181 -4.49 13.89 -1.77
CA ARG A 181 -5.04 12.57 -1.43
C ARG A 181 -6.10 12.19 -2.46
N LEU A 182 -5.72 11.31 -3.38
CA LEU A 182 -6.63 10.72 -4.37
C LEU A 182 -7.74 9.90 -3.67
N CYS A 183 -8.93 10.48 -3.46
CA CYS A 183 -10.09 9.77 -2.92
C CYS A 183 -11.45 10.14 -3.55
N GLU A 184 -11.59 11.28 -4.26
CA GLU A 184 -12.91 11.75 -4.74
C GLU A 184 -13.04 11.96 -6.25
N GLU A 185 -12.00 11.86 -7.08
CA GLU A 185 -12.13 12.07 -8.55
C GLU A 185 -11.38 11.04 -9.39
N CYS A 186 -10.72 10.08 -8.75
CA CYS A 186 -9.54 9.44 -9.36
C CYS A 186 -9.83 8.18 -10.17
N LEU A 187 -11.10 7.88 -10.44
CA LEU A 187 -11.54 6.54 -10.86
C LEU A 187 -12.62 6.57 -11.94
N GLU A 188 -12.54 7.50 -12.88
CA GLU A 188 -13.20 7.26 -14.16
C GLU A 188 -12.42 6.22 -14.95
N SER A 189 -13.04 5.04 -15.05
CA SER A 189 -12.77 3.99 -16.02
C SER A 189 -11.33 3.50 -16.08
N ARG A 190 -11.01 2.51 -15.26
CA ARG A 190 -10.09 1.46 -15.71
C ARG A 190 -10.73 0.13 -15.41
N GLY A 191 -11.39 -0.40 -16.44
CA GLY A 191 -11.73 -1.82 -16.48
C GLY A 191 -10.47 -2.58 -16.10
N GLU A 192 -10.63 -3.55 -15.21
CA GLU A 192 -9.61 -4.56 -15.00
C GLU A 192 -9.21 -5.02 -16.41
N GLN A 193 -8.04 -4.61 -16.88
CA GLN A 193 -7.44 -5.28 -18.02
C GLN A 193 -7.31 -6.71 -17.53
N GLU A 194 -8.21 -7.54 -18.03
CA GLU A 194 -8.36 -8.93 -17.71
C GLU A 194 -7.10 -9.59 -18.26
N SER A 195 -6.00 -9.44 -17.52
CA SER A 195 -4.77 -10.18 -17.78
C SER A 195 -5.19 -11.63 -17.74
N SER A 196 -4.96 -12.35 -18.84
CA SER A 196 -5.14 -13.79 -18.97
C SER A 196 -4.52 -14.48 -17.76
N ALA A 197 -5.33 -14.67 -16.73
CA ALA A 197 -4.94 -15.25 -15.46
C ALA A 197 -5.56 -16.63 -15.45
N PRO A 198 -4.86 -17.65 -15.99
CA PRO A 198 -5.44 -18.94 -16.31
C PRO A 198 -5.95 -19.69 -15.07
N PHE A 199 -5.39 -19.38 -13.90
CA PHE A 199 -5.74 -20.06 -12.66
C PHE A 199 -6.78 -19.28 -11.88
N HIS A 200 -8.03 -19.75 -11.93
CA HIS A 200 -9.08 -19.35 -11.01
C HIS A 200 -9.06 -20.30 -9.81
N CYS A 201 -8.96 -19.77 -8.58
CA CYS A 201 -8.84 -20.57 -7.37
C CYS A 201 -9.83 -20.13 -6.29
N TRP A 202 -10.28 -21.07 -5.47
CA TRP A 202 -11.05 -20.83 -4.24
C TRP A 202 -10.30 -21.40 -3.04
N ALA A 203 -10.42 -20.75 -1.88
CA ALA A 203 -9.94 -21.30 -0.62
C ALA A 203 -10.78 -20.80 0.55
N MET A 204 -10.62 -21.49 1.68
CA MET A 204 -11.26 -21.15 2.95
C MET A 204 -10.29 -21.28 4.12
N VAL A 205 -10.30 -20.31 5.01
CA VAL A 205 -9.45 -20.27 6.22
C VAL A 205 -10.23 -19.76 7.42
N GLY A 206 -9.70 -19.99 8.62
CA GLY A 206 -10.18 -19.38 9.84
C GLY A 206 -9.23 -19.65 10.97
N PHE A 207 -9.64 -19.36 12.21
CA PHE A 207 -8.75 -19.56 13.35
C PHE A 207 -8.42 -21.05 13.51
N ASN A 208 -7.13 -21.41 13.61
CA ASN A 208 -6.63 -22.78 13.63
C ASN A 208 -7.16 -23.67 12.49
N TYR A 209 -7.46 -23.07 11.33
CA TYR A 209 -7.97 -23.80 10.18
C TYR A 209 -7.46 -23.21 8.87
N LYS A 210 -6.90 -24.06 8.03
CA LYS A 210 -6.52 -23.74 6.66
C LYS A 210 -7.01 -24.87 5.77
N GLY A 211 -7.96 -24.56 4.88
CA GLY A 211 -8.45 -25.49 3.89
C GLY A 211 -7.49 -25.67 2.72
N PRO A 212 -7.80 -26.58 1.78
CA PRO A 212 -7.09 -26.66 0.52
C PRO A 212 -7.34 -25.42 -0.34
N LEU A 213 -6.39 -25.12 -1.23
CA LEU A 213 -6.59 -24.20 -2.34
C LEU A 213 -7.06 -25.01 -3.55
N ILE A 214 -8.23 -24.68 -4.08
CA ILE A 214 -8.94 -25.46 -5.10
C ILE A 214 -8.91 -24.69 -6.41
N PHE A 215 -8.42 -25.31 -7.48
CA PHE A 215 -8.49 -24.74 -8.82
C PHE A 215 -9.89 -24.96 -9.42
N LEU A 216 -10.53 -23.87 -9.81
CA LEU A 216 -11.82 -23.82 -10.46
C LEU A 216 -11.63 -23.95 -11.98
N THR A 217 -12.54 -24.67 -12.64
CA THR A 217 -12.58 -24.71 -14.11
C THR A 217 -13.33 -23.51 -14.66
N THR A 218 -13.19 -23.24 -15.96
CA THR A 218 -13.78 -22.10 -16.67
C THR A 218 -15.32 -22.03 -16.68
N SER A 219 -16.00 -23.12 -16.31
CA SER A 219 -17.47 -23.13 -16.17
C SER A 219 -17.88 -22.48 -14.85
N ASN A 220 -18.15 -21.17 -14.90
CA ASN A 220 -18.68 -20.42 -13.77
C ASN A 220 -20.21 -20.51 -13.80
N THR A 221 -20.81 -21.64 -13.39
CA THR A 221 -22.26 -21.68 -13.09
C THR A 221 -22.47 -21.90 -11.59
N PRO A 222 -23.60 -21.44 -11.01
CA PRO A 222 -23.94 -21.70 -9.63
C PRO A 222 -23.94 -23.19 -9.27
N GLU A 223 -24.37 -24.04 -10.19
CA GLU A 223 -24.45 -25.48 -10.01
C GLU A 223 -23.06 -26.11 -9.93
N ASP A 224 -22.11 -25.68 -10.78
CA ASP A 224 -20.72 -26.13 -10.70
C ASP A 224 -20.11 -25.69 -9.36
N TYR A 225 -20.35 -24.43 -8.95
CA TYR A 225 -19.90 -23.94 -7.65
C TYR A 225 -20.48 -24.73 -6.47
N ILE A 226 -21.78 -25.03 -6.50
CA ILE A 226 -22.43 -25.85 -5.48
C ILE A 226 -21.81 -27.24 -5.43
N SER A 227 -21.64 -27.89 -6.59
CA SER A 227 -21.17 -29.27 -6.65
C SER A 227 -19.70 -29.44 -6.29
N ARG A 228 -18.85 -28.46 -6.62
CA ARG A 228 -17.39 -28.54 -6.44
C ARG A 228 -16.88 -27.84 -5.19
N ILE A 229 -17.58 -26.82 -4.70
CA ILE A 229 -17.13 -26.04 -3.54
C ILE A 229 -18.06 -26.26 -2.37
N LEU A 230 -19.35 -25.92 -2.51
CA LEU A 230 -20.24 -25.92 -1.35
C LEU A 230 -20.49 -27.33 -0.82
N ARG A 231 -20.82 -28.30 -1.67
CA ARG A 231 -21.11 -29.68 -1.25
C ARG A 231 -19.90 -30.39 -0.60
N PRO A 232 -18.69 -30.40 -1.18
CA PRO A 232 -17.56 -31.10 -0.58
C PRO A 232 -16.87 -30.34 0.56
N HIS A 233 -16.89 -29.00 0.58
CA HIS A 233 -16.08 -28.21 1.51
C HIS A 233 -16.88 -27.37 2.50
N VAL A 234 -18.08 -26.90 2.15
CA VAL A 234 -18.90 -26.03 3.03
C VAL A 234 -19.99 -26.81 3.76
N GLN A 235 -20.68 -27.74 3.10
CA GLN A 235 -21.73 -28.54 3.71
C GLN A 235 -21.25 -29.39 4.90
N PRO A 236 -20.03 -29.97 4.91
CA PRO A 236 -19.52 -30.65 6.12
C PRO A 236 -19.41 -29.73 7.34
N LEU A 237 -19.40 -28.41 7.15
CA LEU A 237 -19.42 -27.44 8.25
C LEU A 237 -20.76 -27.37 8.97
N ALA A 238 -21.87 -27.89 8.40
CA ALA A 238 -23.17 -27.91 9.08
C ALA A 238 -23.12 -28.71 10.40
N ALA A 239 -22.23 -29.71 10.48
CA ALA A 239 -21.98 -30.48 11.70
C ALA A 239 -21.04 -29.76 12.69
N ASN A 240 -20.37 -28.68 12.26
CA ASN A 240 -19.40 -27.93 13.05
C ASN A 240 -20.03 -26.63 13.55
N ARG A 241 -19.68 -26.19 14.77
CA ARG A 241 -20.14 -24.91 15.34
C ARG A 241 -19.38 -23.71 14.75
N ARG A 242 -19.19 -23.68 13.43
CA ARG A 242 -18.48 -22.61 12.72
C ARG A 242 -19.41 -21.83 11.83
N LEU A 243 -19.11 -20.54 11.65
CA LEU A 243 -19.86 -19.63 10.80
C LEU A 243 -19.17 -19.52 9.45
N PHE A 244 -19.85 -19.87 8.37
CA PHE A 244 -19.34 -19.65 7.01
C PHE A 244 -19.59 -18.21 6.58
N LEU A 245 -18.54 -17.45 6.29
CA LEU A 245 -18.67 -16.11 5.73
C LEU A 245 -19.04 -16.21 4.25
N LEU A 246 -20.28 -15.83 3.95
CA LEU A 246 -20.81 -15.74 2.60
C LEU A 246 -20.73 -14.30 2.12
N GLU A 247 -20.02 -14.11 1.01
CA GLU A 247 -19.87 -12.81 0.36
C GLU A 247 -21.22 -12.36 -0.25
N ALA A 248 -21.70 -11.16 0.09
CA ALA A 248 -23.01 -10.67 -0.36
C ALA A 248 -23.11 -10.44 -1.87
N ASP A 249 -21.99 -10.31 -2.56
CA ASP A 249 -21.94 -10.08 -4.00
C ASP A 249 -21.72 -11.37 -4.80
N MET A 250 -21.65 -12.53 -4.14
CA MET A 250 -21.60 -13.83 -4.80
C MET A 250 -22.95 -14.12 -5.45
N TRP A 251 -22.95 -14.04 -6.78
CA TRP A 251 -24.04 -14.49 -7.64
C TRP A 251 -25.37 -13.74 -7.46
N ARG A 252 -25.34 -12.40 -7.51
CA ARG A 252 -26.57 -11.62 -7.69
C ARG A 252 -27.21 -12.03 -9.01
N ASP A 253 -28.36 -12.70 -8.96
CA ASP A 253 -29.20 -12.85 -10.13
C ASP A 253 -29.53 -11.45 -10.65
N ASN A 254 -29.30 -11.22 -11.94
CA ASN A 254 -29.51 -9.96 -12.64
C ASN A 254 -30.98 -9.46 -12.58
N SER A 255 -31.87 -10.20 -11.92
CA SER A 255 -33.30 -9.92 -11.74
C SER A 255 -33.63 -9.12 -10.47
N GLY A 256 -32.67 -8.91 -9.55
CA GLY A 256 -32.82 -8.02 -8.40
C GLY A 256 -33.93 -8.37 -7.39
N ARG A 257 -34.59 -9.54 -7.52
CA ARG A 257 -35.76 -9.91 -6.68
C ARG A 257 -35.74 -11.33 -6.11
N GLY A 258 -34.72 -12.14 -6.39
CA GLY A 258 -34.61 -13.54 -5.94
C GLY A 258 -33.42 -13.83 -5.03
N ARG A 259 -33.53 -14.87 -4.19
CA ARG A 259 -32.37 -15.48 -3.50
C ARG A 259 -31.50 -16.15 -4.57
N SER A 260 -30.18 -15.94 -4.54
CA SER A 260 -29.26 -16.66 -5.43
C SER A 260 -29.33 -18.17 -5.16
N LEU A 261 -29.11 -18.99 -6.19
CA LEU A 261 -29.12 -20.45 -6.05
C LEU A 261 -28.13 -20.92 -4.98
N VAL A 262 -26.97 -20.26 -4.90
CA VAL A 262 -25.95 -20.48 -3.86
C VAL A 262 -26.52 -20.25 -2.46
N GLN A 263 -27.22 -19.13 -2.24
CA GLN A 263 -27.85 -18.85 -0.95
C GLN A 263 -28.91 -19.90 -0.61
N ALA A 264 -29.77 -20.25 -1.56
CA ALA A 264 -30.80 -21.26 -1.36
C ALA A 264 -30.19 -22.63 -1.01
N TYR A 265 -29.07 -22.99 -1.63
CA TYR A 265 -28.35 -24.22 -1.29
C TYR A 265 -27.83 -24.20 0.14
N VAL A 266 -27.09 -23.15 0.52
CA VAL A 266 -26.53 -22.97 1.87
C VAL A 266 -27.62 -23.04 2.93
N ASP A 267 -28.74 -22.36 2.71
CA ASP A 267 -29.91 -22.40 3.60
C ASP A 267 -30.45 -23.84 3.73
N SER A 268 -30.55 -24.60 2.62
CA SER A 268 -31.11 -25.96 2.62
C SER A 268 -30.24 -26.99 3.32
N VAL A 269 -28.92 -26.78 3.34
CA VAL A 269 -27.97 -27.64 4.08
C VAL A 269 -27.72 -27.20 5.52
N HIS A 270 -28.46 -26.19 6.01
CA HIS A 270 -28.43 -25.71 7.39
C HIS A 270 -27.02 -25.30 7.88
N VAL A 271 -26.19 -24.77 6.98
CA VAL A 271 -24.89 -24.19 7.37
C VAL A 271 -25.13 -22.81 7.99
N ALA A 272 -24.60 -22.59 9.19
CA ALA A 272 -24.68 -21.29 9.84
C ALA A 272 -23.80 -20.28 9.08
N CYS A 273 -24.39 -19.15 8.67
CA CYS A 273 -23.71 -18.18 7.82
C CYS A 273 -23.69 -16.77 8.41
N LEU A 274 -22.56 -16.11 8.17
CA LEU A 274 -22.38 -14.68 8.33
C LEU A 274 -22.34 -14.05 6.94
N ARG A 275 -23.10 -12.98 6.70
CA ARG A 275 -23.11 -12.31 5.39
C ARG A 275 -22.17 -11.10 5.42
N ASN A 276 -21.14 -11.12 4.57
CA ASN A 276 -20.25 -9.97 4.42
C ASN A 276 -21.02 -8.80 3.79
N PRO A 277 -20.88 -7.54 4.23
CA PRO A 277 -21.55 -6.41 3.58
C PRO A 277 -21.07 -6.23 2.13
N PRO A 278 -21.92 -5.69 1.22
CA PRO A 278 -21.55 -5.47 -0.18
C PRO A 278 -20.28 -4.64 -0.34
N CYS A 279 -19.51 -4.90 -1.39
CA CYS A 279 -18.29 -4.17 -1.74
C CYS A 279 -17.27 -4.03 -0.57
N SER A 280 -17.16 -5.04 0.30
CA SER A 280 -16.35 -4.98 1.53
C SER A 280 -15.20 -6.00 1.57
N PRO A 281 -14.27 -5.96 0.59
CA PRO A 281 -13.14 -6.90 0.56
C PRO A 281 -12.19 -6.72 1.74
N ASP A 282 -12.16 -5.54 2.36
CA ASP A 282 -11.41 -5.22 3.56
C ASP A 282 -11.95 -5.91 4.83
N LEU A 283 -13.17 -6.43 4.81
CA LEU A 283 -13.78 -7.16 5.93
C LEU A 283 -13.71 -8.68 5.78
N ASN A 284 -13.06 -9.16 4.71
CA ASN A 284 -12.76 -10.58 4.51
C ASN A 284 -11.24 -10.80 4.53
N ILE A 285 -10.74 -11.48 5.57
CA ILE A 285 -9.30 -11.73 5.73
C ILE A 285 -8.70 -12.58 4.59
N MET A 286 -9.51 -13.31 3.82
CA MET A 286 -9.02 -14.07 2.67
C MET A 286 -8.34 -13.17 1.65
N LYS A 287 -8.80 -11.92 1.48
CA LYS A 287 -8.14 -10.95 0.60
C LYS A 287 -6.70 -10.65 1.07
N ASP A 288 -6.46 -10.60 2.38
CA ASP A 288 -5.12 -10.43 2.94
C ASP A 288 -4.25 -11.69 2.80
N VAL A 289 -4.83 -12.86 3.00
CA VAL A 289 -4.14 -14.15 2.79
C VAL A 289 -3.72 -14.29 1.32
N PHE A 290 -4.61 -13.98 0.38
CA PHE A 290 -4.28 -13.97 -1.05
C PHE A 290 -3.27 -12.89 -1.41
N LEU A 291 -3.32 -11.73 -0.77
CA LEU A 291 -2.29 -10.69 -0.95
C LEU A 291 -0.92 -11.19 -0.47
N LEU A 292 -0.85 -11.86 0.67
CA LEU A 292 0.37 -12.50 1.17
C LEU A 292 0.89 -13.54 0.17
N LEU A 293 0.02 -14.42 -0.31
CA LEU A 293 0.36 -15.45 -1.31
C LEU A 293 0.91 -14.81 -2.59
N LYS A 294 0.22 -13.81 -3.15
CA LYS A 294 0.69 -13.06 -4.34
C LYS A 294 2.06 -12.40 -4.09
N LYS A 295 2.29 -11.83 -2.91
CA LYS A 295 3.60 -11.23 -2.54
C LYS A 295 4.71 -12.27 -2.44
N ARG A 296 4.43 -13.51 -2.01
CA ARG A 296 5.42 -14.59 -1.97
C ARG A 296 5.72 -15.09 -3.38
N LEU A 297 4.70 -15.32 -4.21
CA LEU A 297 4.84 -15.72 -5.61
C LEU A 297 5.63 -14.69 -6.43
N GLN A 298 5.41 -13.39 -6.22
CA GLN A 298 6.17 -12.32 -6.89
C GLN A 298 7.68 -12.33 -6.63
N LYS A 299 8.16 -13.05 -5.60
CA LYS A 299 9.58 -13.18 -5.29
C LYS A 299 10.23 -14.39 -6.00
N ARG A 300 9.42 -15.22 -6.66
CA ARG A 300 9.85 -16.39 -7.41
C ARG A 300 9.84 -16.07 -8.90
N VAL A 301 10.60 -16.85 -9.65
CA VAL A 301 10.58 -16.86 -11.12
C VAL A 301 9.82 -18.11 -11.54
N PHE A 302 8.91 -17.95 -12.51
CA PHE A 302 8.13 -19.04 -13.08
C PHE A 302 8.32 -19.05 -14.59
N HIS A 303 8.52 -20.23 -15.16
CA HIS A 303 8.82 -20.39 -16.58
C HIS A 303 7.58 -20.67 -17.44
N ASP A 304 6.61 -21.38 -16.88
CA ASP A 304 5.35 -21.74 -17.53
C ASP A 304 4.19 -21.82 -16.52
N ASP A 305 3.00 -22.10 -17.02
CA ASP A 305 1.78 -22.15 -16.22
C ASP A 305 1.79 -23.33 -15.22
N GLU A 306 2.37 -24.48 -15.57
CA GLU A 306 2.43 -25.63 -14.65
C GLU A 306 3.40 -25.38 -13.49
N ASP A 307 4.54 -24.73 -13.76
CA ASP A 307 5.48 -24.24 -12.75
C ASP A 307 4.81 -23.21 -11.83
N LEU A 308 4.05 -22.26 -12.40
CA LEU A 308 3.26 -21.31 -11.59
C LEU A 308 2.22 -22.03 -10.72
N LYS A 309 1.51 -23.02 -11.26
CA LYS A 309 0.51 -23.81 -10.54
C LYS A 309 1.12 -24.57 -9.37
N ALA A 310 2.27 -25.21 -9.58
CA ALA A 310 3.03 -25.88 -8.53
C ALA A 310 3.49 -24.87 -7.46
N GLY A 311 4.04 -23.73 -7.89
CA GLY A 311 4.46 -22.64 -7.00
C GLY A 311 3.32 -22.08 -6.15
N ILE A 312 2.11 -21.94 -6.71
CA ILE A 312 0.91 -21.50 -5.99
C ILE A 312 0.59 -22.46 -4.84
N LEU A 313 0.59 -23.76 -5.10
CA LEU A 313 0.33 -24.79 -4.09
C LEU A 313 1.42 -24.82 -3.01
N GLU A 314 2.69 -24.79 -3.42
CA GLU A 314 3.82 -24.75 -2.48
C GLU A 314 3.76 -23.54 -1.55
N GLU A 315 3.51 -22.34 -2.09
CA GLU A 315 3.42 -21.13 -1.28
C GLU A 315 2.17 -21.10 -0.41
N TRP A 316 1.05 -21.68 -0.85
CA TRP A 316 -0.14 -21.88 -0.01
C TRP A 316 0.17 -22.78 1.18
N ASP A 317 0.86 -23.90 0.95
CA ASP A 317 1.24 -24.85 2.00
C ASP A 317 2.22 -24.26 3.01
N ARG A 318 3.09 -23.36 2.57
CA ARG A 318 4.00 -22.59 3.43
C ARG A 318 3.32 -21.50 4.27
N ILE A 319 2.03 -21.21 4.10
CA ILE A 319 1.34 -20.24 4.98
C ILE A 319 0.92 -20.98 6.27
N PRO A 320 1.54 -20.67 7.42
CA PRO A 320 1.21 -21.33 8.67
C PRO A 320 -0.11 -20.80 9.24
N ALA A 321 -0.83 -21.65 9.98
CA ALA A 321 -2.10 -21.27 10.62
C ALA A 321 -1.94 -20.07 11.56
N GLN A 322 -0.77 -19.89 12.18
CA GLN A 322 -0.45 -18.77 13.06
C GLN A 322 -0.47 -17.41 12.32
N GLU A 323 -0.10 -17.35 11.05
CA GLU A 323 -0.21 -16.12 10.25
C GLU A 323 -1.69 -15.79 9.97
N ILE A 324 -2.50 -16.80 9.70
CA ILE A 324 -3.96 -16.66 9.50
C ILE A 324 -4.63 -16.22 10.80
N ASN A 325 -4.27 -16.81 11.95
CA ASN A 325 -4.83 -16.46 13.25
C ASN A 325 -4.64 -14.98 13.58
N LYS A 326 -3.46 -14.43 13.28
CA LYS A 326 -3.20 -12.99 13.46
C LYS A 326 -4.16 -12.14 12.64
N LEU A 327 -4.51 -12.56 11.42
CA LEU A 327 -5.48 -11.86 10.58
C LEU A 327 -6.89 -11.94 11.17
N VAL A 328 -7.31 -13.12 11.65
CA VAL A 328 -8.61 -13.28 12.34
C VAL A 328 -8.69 -12.35 13.54
N GLU A 329 -7.62 -12.23 14.32
CA GLU A 329 -7.56 -11.34 15.50
C GLU A 329 -7.65 -9.86 15.14
N THR A 330 -7.40 -9.47 13.89
CA THR A 330 -7.61 -8.08 13.45
C THR A 330 -9.08 -7.71 13.29
N MET A 331 -10.01 -8.67 13.22
CA MET A 331 -11.41 -8.40 12.85
C MET A 331 -12.12 -7.45 13.80
N LYS A 332 -11.86 -7.53 15.11
CA LYS A 332 -12.39 -6.55 16.08
C LYS A 332 -11.95 -5.13 15.74
N GLY A 333 -10.65 -4.94 15.50
CA GLY A 333 -10.09 -3.64 15.13
C GLY A 333 -10.65 -3.13 13.79
N ARG A 334 -10.90 -4.02 12.83
CA ARG A 334 -11.55 -3.67 11.56
C ARG A 334 -12.97 -3.14 11.78
N MET A 335 -13.77 -3.78 12.63
CA MET A 335 -15.13 -3.29 12.93
C MET A 335 -15.08 -1.90 13.56
N ASP A 336 -14.19 -1.69 14.53
CA ASP A 336 -14.00 -0.39 15.20
C ASP A 336 -13.61 0.70 14.20
N GLU A 337 -12.71 0.40 13.28
CA GLU A 337 -12.25 1.34 12.27
C GLU A 337 -13.34 1.64 11.23
N VAL A 338 -14.19 0.67 10.86
CA VAL A 338 -15.37 0.92 10.03
C VAL A 338 -16.32 1.91 10.72
N ILE A 339 -16.61 1.70 12.00
CA ILE A 339 -17.47 2.59 12.79
C ILE A 339 -16.86 3.99 12.86
N GLN A 340 -15.57 4.09 13.18
CA GLN A 340 -14.83 5.36 13.28
C GLN A 340 -14.83 6.13 11.95
N LYS A 341 -14.69 5.42 10.83
CA LYS A 341 -14.69 6.02 9.49
C LYS A 341 -16.10 6.24 8.92
N GLY A 342 -17.16 5.96 9.68
CA GLY A 342 -18.53 6.12 9.23
C GLY A 342 -18.87 5.24 8.03
N GLY A 343 -18.39 3.99 8.01
CA GLY A 343 -18.71 3.00 6.96
C GLY A 343 -17.80 3.05 5.74
N LYS A 344 -16.85 3.99 5.68
CA LYS A 344 -15.91 4.12 4.56
C LYS A 344 -14.89 2.95 4.53
N PRO A 345 -14.20 2.70 3.39
CA PRO A 345 -13.21 1.64 3.28
C PRO A 345 -12.01 1.84 4.22
N LEU A 346 -11.48 0.75 4.77
CA LEU A 346 -10.29 0.76 5.62
C LEU A 346 -9.06 1.35 4.89
#